data_AF-A0A2U0S259-F1
#
_entry.id   AF-A0A2U0S259-F1
#
_cell.length_a   1.000
_cell.length_b   1.000
_cell.length_c   1.000
_cell.angle_alpha   90.00
_cell.angle_beta   90.00
_cell.angle_gamma   90.00
#
_symmetry.space_group_name_H-M   'P 1'
#
loop_
_entity.id
_entity.type
_entity.pdbx_description
1 polymer ?
#
loop_
_entity_poly.entity_id
_entity_poly.type
_entity_poly.pdbx_seq_one_letter_code
_entity_poly.pdbx_strand_id
1 'polypeptide(L)'
;MDKTCVILIGHGSKLSYNKETIEKLAETLRKRSKFDRVEICFMVRNKPAIPELLEKVVEQGMKKIVFIPTFLAQGVHTKYEIPEILKAKQEELGLKAKGVKVSYGEPLGSDERIAEIIEEKALKILGQKTKEETKVLESGKLAASTNMYKTSMSIIRPLISDTIKKAPETHVPIIERVVHTTADPEFANLVVIDEKAVEAGVAAIRAGAKIITDVKMVSAGINQARVKRFGGQIFTYLDDDRVIKLAKQESTTRSAAAMRLAIKDGLDNSIVAIGNAPTAAFELVEAVKQGLAKPALIIATPVGYVGAAESKEEVASLPVPFVIIRGPKGGSALAVAVFNALLGMAEKEAGI
;
A
#
# COMPACT_ATOMS: atom_id res chain seq x y z
N MET A 1 10.47 11.36 -26.74
CA MET A 1 10.17 9.93 -26.96
C MET A 1 8.98 9.88 -27.91
N ASP A 2 9.03 9.09 -28.99
CA ASP A 2 7.92 9.05 -29.95
C ASP A 2 6.67 8.42 -29.31
N LYS A 3 5.51 9.06 -29.51
CA LYS A 3 4.22 8.58 -29.00
C LYS A 3 3.88 7.22 -29.61
N THR A 4 3.42 6.28 -28.78
CA THR A 4 3.11 4.90 -29.17
C THR A 4 1.59 4.70 -29.26
N CYS A 5 1.11 4.26 -30.42
CA CYS A 5 -0.26 3.79 -30.64
C CYS A 5 -0.29 2.27 -30.58
N VAL A 6 -1.11 1.69 -29.71
CA VAL A 6 -1.43 0.26 -29.73
C VAL A 6 -2.78 0.05 -30.39
N ILE A 7 -2.87 -0.90 -31.30
CA ILE A 7 -4.08 -1.23 -32.05
C ILE A 7 -4.44 -2.69 -31.78
N LEU A 8 -5.63 -2.93 -31.23
CA LEU A 8 -6.16 -4.28 -31.04
C LEU A 8 -6.90 -4.74 -32.29
N ILE A 9 -6.56 -5.92 -32.81
CA ILE A 9 -7.22 -6.50 -33.98
C ILE A 9 -8.24 -7.55 -33.52
N GLY A 10 -9.52 -7.27 -33.73
CA GLY A 10 -10.60 -8.25 -33.62
C GLY A 10 -10.88 -8.96 -34.94
N HIS A 11 -11.53 -10.12 -34.87
CA HIS A 11 -11.96 -10.83 -36.09
C HIS A 11 -13.08 -10.04 -36.76
N GLY A 12 -14.03 -9.57 -35.94
CA GLY A 12 -15.26 -8.93 -36.37
C GLY A 12 -16.35 -9.96 -36.66
N SER A 13 -17.60 -9.58 -36.36
CA SER A 13 -18.78 -10.41 -36.44
C SER A 13 -20.00 -9.59 -36.86
N LYS A 14 -21.05 -10.29 -37.32
CA LYS A 14 -22.39 -9.67 -37.50
C LYS A 14 -23.00 -9.31 -36.14
N LEU A 15 -22.62 -10.00 -35.07
CA LEU A 15 -23.17 -9.83 -33.74
C LEU A 15 -22.35 -8.80 -32.95
N SER A 16 -23.03 -7.87 -32.26
CA SER A 16 -22.41 -6.70 -31.64
C SER A 16 -21.43 -7.04 -30.52
N TYR A 17 -21.63 -8.17 -29.83
CA TYR A 17 -20.82 -8.58 -28.68
C TYR A 17 -19.33 -8.73 -28.99
N ASN A 18 -18.95 -9.06 -30.24
CA ASN A 18 -17.54 -9.19 -30.60
C ASN A 18 -16.85 -7.83 -30.55
N LYS A 19 -17.46 -6.81 -31.16
CA LYS A 19 -16.98 -5.44 -31.14
C LYS A 19 -16.94 -4.89 -29.71
N GLU A 20 -18.02 -5.10 -28.95
CA GLU A 20 -18.11 -4.65 -27.55
C GLU A 20 -17.02 -5.24 -26.66
N THR A 21 -16.67 -6.52 -26.87
CA THR A 21 -15.61 -7.19 -26.11
C THR A 21 -14.24 -6.55 -26.37
N ILE A 22 -13.91 -6.29 -27.64
CA ILE A 22 -12.63 -5.67 -28.00
C ILE A 22 -12.56 -4.21 -27.53
N GLU A 23 -13.67 -3.46 -27.59
CA GLU A 23 -13.73 -2.10 -27.06
C GLU A 23 -13.48 -2.06 -25.54
N LYS A 24 -14.11 -2.96 -24.77
CA LYS A 24 -13.87 -3.07 -23.31
C LYS A 24 -12.41 -3.36 -22.97
N LEU A 25 -11.74 -4.20 -23.77
CA LEU A 25 -10.30 -4.46 -23.62
C LEU A 25 -9.48 -3.20 -23.92
N ALA A 26 -9.81 -2.47 -24.98
CA ALA A 26 -9.14 -1.21 -25.32
C ALA A 26 -9.32 -0.15 -24.22
N GLU A 27 -10.53 0.04 -23.70
CA GLU A 27 -10.79 0.93 -22.56
C GLU A 27 -9.97 0.57 -21.32
N THR A 28 -9.84 -0.72 -21.03
CA THR A 28 -9.02 -1.21 -19.91
C THR A 28 -7.54 -0.84 -20.11
N LEU A 29 -7.02 -0.95 -21.34
CA LEU A 29 -5.66 -0.52 -21.65
C LEU A 29 -5.49 1.00 -21.57
N ARG A 30 -6.47 1.79 -22.03
CA ARG A 30 -6.46 3.26 -21.93
C ARG A 30 -6.37 3.70 -20.46
N LYS A 31 -7.15 3.10 -19.57
CA LYS A 31 -7.13 3.39 -18.12
C LYS A 31 -5.76 3.12 -17.47
N ARG A 32 -5.02 2.13 -17.96
CA ARG A 32 -3.68 1.78 -17.45
C ARG A 32 -2.58 2.78 -17.86
N SER A 33 -2.87 3.71 -18.78
CA SER A 33 -2.02 4.87 -19.15
C SER A 33 -0.57 4.53 -19.52
N LYS A 34 -0.30 3.31 -20.01
CA LYS A 34 1.04 2.87 -20.45
C LYS A 34 1.36 3.24 -21.92
N PHE A 35 0.34 3.55 -22.70
CA PHE A 35 0.46 3.90 -24.11
C PHE A 35 -0.25 5.23 -24.35
N ASP A 36 0.31 6.06 -25.23
CA ASP A 36 -0.27 7.36 -25.58
C ASP A 36 -1.64 7.22 -26.22
N ARG A 37 -1.86 6.12 -26.95
CA ARG A 37 -3.12 5.85 -27.63
C ARG A 37 -3.41 4.37 -27.78
N VAL A 38 -4.69 4.02 -27.66
CA VAL A 38 -5.20 2.67 -27.90
C VAL A 38 -6.42 2.74 -28.81
N GLU A 39 -6.37 2.03 -29.93
CA GLU A 39 -7.43 1.95 -30.94
C GLU A 39 -7.79 0.49 -31.23
N ILE A 40 -8.90 0.27 -31.96
CA ILE A 40 -9.35 -1.06 -32.36
C ILE A 40 -9.65 -1.11 -33.86
N CYS A 41 -9.35 -2.23 -34.51
CA CYS A 41 -9.79 -2.51 -35.87
C CYS A 41 -10.20 -3.97 -36.01
N PHE A 42 -10.75 -4.30 -37.17
CA PHE A 42 -11.31 -5.62 -37.46
C PHE A 42 -10.83 -6.18 -38.79
N MET A 43 -10.73 -7.49 -38.86
CA MET A 43 -10.42 -8.20 -40.11
C MET A 43 -11.61 -8.19 -41.08
N VAL A 44 -12.81 -8.49 -40.57
CA VAL A 44 -14.02 -8.61 -41.40
C VAL A 44 -15.23 -8.00 -40.72
N ARG A 45 -16.23 -7.61 -41.52
CA ARG A 45 -17.60 -7.23 -41.13
C ARG A 45 -17.77 -5.98 -40.26
N ASN A 46 -16.84 -5.66 -39.36
CA ASN A 46 -16.87 -4.46 -38.53
C ASN A 46 -15.84 -3.44 -39.05
N LYS A 47 -16.08 -2.17 -38.71
CA LYS A 47 -15.20 -1.04 -39.03
C LYS A 47 -14.61 -0.44 -37.75
N PRO A 48 -13.42 0.18 -37.83
CA PRO A 48 -12.59 0.35 -39.04
C PRO A 48 -11.86 -0.95 -39.43
N ALA A 49 -11.59 -1.12 -40.73
CA ALA A 49 -10.71 -2.18 -41.21
C ALA A 49 -9.23 -1.84 -40.91
N ILE A 50 -8.35 -2.85 -40.93
CA ILE A 50 -6.90 -2.67 -40.66
C ILE A 50 -6.27 -1.57 -41.54
N PRO A 51 -6.47 -1.53 -42.87
CA PRO A 51 -5.87 -0.49 -43.72
C PRO A 51 -6.40 0.91 -43.42
N GLU A 52 -7.73 1.03 -43.24
CA GLU A 52 -8.41 2.30 -42.95
C GLU A 52 -7.89 2.92 -41.65
N LEU A 53 -7.71 2.10 -40.60
CA LEU A 53 -7.21 2.58 -39.32
C LEU A 53 -5.73 2.96 -39.39
N LEU A 54 -4.90 2.16 -40.07
CA LEU A 54 -3.46 2.47 -40.22
C LEU A 54 -3.25 3.84 -40.86
N GLU A 55 -3.96 4.12 -41.95
CA GLU A 55 -3.91 5.41 -42.64
C GLU A 55 -4.31 6.55 -41.70
N LYS A 56 -5.46 6.42 -41.02
CA LYS A 56 -5.95 7.42 -40.06
C LYS A 56 -4.95 7.72 -38.94
N VAL A 57 -4.33 6.71 -38.33
CA VAL A 57 -3.38 6.96 -37.22
C VAL A 57 -2.08 7.60 -37.70
N VAL A 58 -1.68 7.32 -38.95
CA VAL A 58 -0.51 7.96 -39.59
C VAL A 58 -0.79 9.42 -39.90
N GLU A 59 -1.96 9.74 -40.47
CA GLU A 59 -2.40 11.12 -40.70
C GLU A 59 -2.46 11.94 -39.40
N GLN A 60 -2.77 11.28 -38.29
CA GLN A 60 -2.78 11.86 -36.95
C GLN A 60 -1.38 11.99 -36.32
N GLY A 61 -0.32 11.73 -37.08
CA GLY A 61 1.07 11.97 -36.69
C GLY A 61 1.71 10.87 -35.84
N MET A 62 1.11 9.69 -35.73
CA MET A 62 1.70 8.59 -34.95
C MET A 62 2.89 7.98 -35.69
N LYS A 63 4.07 7.99 -35.04
CA LYS A 63 5.31 7.42 -35.60
C LYS A 63 5.61 6.00 -35.16
N LYS A 64 5.03 5.54 -34.05
CA LYS A 64 5.22 4.17 -33.53
C LYS A 64 3.86 3.49 -33.32
N ILE A 65 3.57 2.50 -34.17
CA ILE A 65 2.26 1.83 -34.23
C ILE A 65 2.47 0.33 -34.00
N VAL A 66 1.75 -0.24 -33.04
CA VAL A 66 1.86 -1.65 -32.67
C VAL A 66 0.50 -2.32 -32.81
N PHE A 67 0.42 -3.34 -33.67
CA PHE A 67 -0.77 -4.15 -33.86
C PHE A 67 -0.69 -5.44 -33.04
N ILE A 68 -1.70 -5.68 -32.21
CA ILE A 68 -1.81 -6.90 -31.36
C ILE A 68 -3.12 -7.61 -31.70
N PRO A 69 -3.08 -8.84 -32.26
CA PRO A 69 -4.29 -9.63 -32.47
C PRO A 69 -4.90 -10.13 -31.16
N THR A 70 -6.19 -9.89 -30.95
CA THR A 70 -6.92 -10.37 -29.76
C THR A 70 -7.51 -11.77 -30.00
N PHE A 71 -6.69 -12.70 -30.49
CA PHE A 71 -7.09 -14.08 -30.79
C PHE A 71 -6.43 -15.07 -29.83
N LEU A 72 -7.13 -16.16 -29.49
CA LEU A 72 -6.59 -17.22 -28.62
C LEU A 72 -5.73 -18.23 -29.37
N ALA A 73 -5.95 -18.41 -30.67
CA ALA A 73 -5.18 -19.34 -31.49
C ALA A 73 -4.43 -18.59 -32.60
N GLN A 74 -3.25 -19.09 -32.94
CA GLN A 74 -2.64 -18.78 -34.22
C GLN A 74 -3.39 -19.52 -35.33
N GLY A 75 -3.70 -18.80 -36.40
CA GLY A 75 -4.28 -19.35 -37.62
C GLY A 75 -3.72 -18.67 -38.87
N VAL A 76 -4.26 -19.05 -40.04
CA VAL A 76 -3.88 -18.49 -41.35
C VAL A 76 -3.96 -16.97 -41.35
N HIS A 77 -5.03 -16.43 -40.79
CA HIS A 77 -5.26 -15.00 -40.59
C HIS A 77 -4.13 -14.28 -39.85
N THR A 78 -3.71 -14.80 -38.70
CA THR A 78 -2.68 -14.16 -37.87
C THR A 78 -1.27 -14.37 -38.39
N LYS A 79 -1.02 -15.48 -39.08
CA LYS A 79 0.32 -15.86 -39.54
C LYS A 79 0.68 -15.25 -40.89
N TYR A 80 -0.30 -15.08 -41.77
CA TYR A 80 -0.06 -14.67 -43.15
C TYR A 80 -0.88 -13.44 -43.55
N GLU A 81 -2.22 -13.49 -43.44
CA GLU A 81 -3.07 -12.44 -44.04
C GLU A 81 -2.92 -11.07 -43.38
N ILE A 82 -2.96 -10.97 -42.05
CA ILE A 82 -2.78 -9.68 -41.36
C ILE A 82 -1.40 -9.08 -41.66
N PRO A 83 -0.28 -9.84 -41.52
CA PRO A 83 1.03 -9.36 -41.96
C PRO A 83 1.07 -8.87 -43.41
N GLU A 84 0.42 -9.59 -44.35
CA GLU A 84 0.37 -9.20 -45.76
C GLU A 84 -0.40 -7.90 -45.98
N ILE A 85 -1.58 -7.76 -45.37
CA ILE A 85 -2.39 -6.53 -45.41
C ILE A 85 -1.58 -5.34 -44.85
N LEU A 86 -0.92 -5.53 -43.71
CA LEU A 86 -0.09 -4.50 -43.09
C LEU A 86 1.11 -4.15 -43.97
N LYS A 87 1.76 -5.13 -44.60
CA LYS A 87 2.91 -4.90 -45.48
C LYS A 87 2.50 -4.11 -46.72
N ALA A 88 1.44 -4.54 -47.40
CA ALA A 88 0.92 -3.87 -48.59
C ALA A 88 0.56 -2.40 -48.30
N LYS A 89 -0.20 -2.15 -47.21
CA LYS A 89 -0.59 -0.78 -46.85
C LYS A 89 0.59 0.09 -46.38
N GLN A 90 1.61 -0.51 -45.75
CA GLN A 90 2.85 0.22 -45.40
C GLN A 90 3.62 0.69 -46.62
N GLU A 91 3.70 -0.14 -47.67
CA GLU A 91 4.35 0.17 -48.94
C GLU A 91 3.55 1.25 -49.70
N GLU A 92 2.23 1.09 -49.79
CA GLU A 92 1.31 2.06 -50.40
C GLU A 92 1.46 3.46 -49.77
N LEU A 93 1.51 3.55 -48.43
CA LEU A 93 1.62 4.82 -47.72
C LEU A 93 3.05 5.38 -47.64
N GLY A 94 4.07 4.63 -48.13
CA GLY A 94 5.47 5.04 -48.07
C GLY A 94 6.00 5.22 -46.64
N LEU A 95 5.54 4.40 -45.68
CA LEU A 95 5.76 4.66 -44.24
C LEU A 95 7.24 4.69 -43.83
N LYS A 96 8.09 3.91 -44.50
CA LYS A 96 9.55 3.92 -44.26
C LYS A 96 10.16 5.30 -44.53
N ALA A 97 9.79 5.95 -45.64
CA ALA A 97 10.28 7.28 -45.99
C ALA A 97 9.74 8.35 -45.03
N LYS A 98 8.54 8.12 -44.46
CA LYS A 98 7.90 8.98 -43.45
C LYS A 98 8.43 8.75 -42.02
N GLY A 99 9.37 7.82 -41.83
CA GLY A 99 9.91 7.47 -40.52
C GLY A 99 8.91 6.85 -39.55
N VAL A 100 7.83 6.21 -40.07
CA VAL A 100 6.81 5.54 -39.27
C VAL A 100 7.18 4.07 -39.10
N LYS A 101 7.26 3.61 -37.85
CA LYS A 101 7.52 2.23 -37.48
C LYS A 101 6.22 1.51 -37.13
N VAL A 102 5.87 0.52 -37.94
CA VAL A 102 4.77 -0.42 -37.67
C VAL A 102 5.36 -1.73 -37.14
N SER A 103 4.78 -2.27 -36.07
CA SER A 103 5.16 -3.56 -35.49
C SER A 103 3.92 -4.42 -35.33
N TYR A 104 4.06 -5.72 -35.59
CA TYR A 104 3.00 -6.70 -35.45
C TYR A 104 3.42 -7.71 -34.38
N GLY A 105 2.58 -7.86 -33.35
CA GLY A 105 2.82 -8.78 -32.24
C GLY A 105 2.12 -10.12 -32.41
N GLU A 106 2.45 -11.05 -31.52
CA GLU A 106 1.78 -12.34 -31.43
C GLU A 106 0.34 -12.18 -30.91
N PRO A 107 -0.58 -13.08 -31.31
CA PRO A 107 -1.91 -13.13 -30.71
C PRO A 107 -1.84 -13.47 -29.21
N LEU A 108 -2.94 -13.25 -28.47
CA LEU A 108 -3.02 -13.59 -27.04
C LEU A 108 -2.59 -15.03 -26.75
N GLY A 109 -2.95 -15.96 -27.64
CA GLY A 109 -2.39 -17.31 -27.62
C GLY A 109 -2.68 -18.09 -26.34
N SER A 110 -1.77 -19.01 -26.03
CA SER A 110 -1.78 -19.83 -24.81
C SER A 110 -0.92 -19.23 -23.69
N ASP A 111 -0.88 -17.91 -23.57
CA ASP A 111 -0.18 -17.22 -22.47
C ASP A 111 -0.72 -17.71 -21.11
N GLU A 112 0.17 -17.93 -20.14
CA GLU A 112 -0.22 -18.44 -18.81
C GLU A 112 -1.34 -17.62 -18.16
N ARG A 113 -1.36 -16.30 -18.39
CA ARG A 113 -2.41 -15.40 -17.85
C ARG A 113 -3.79 -15.68 -18.44
N ILE A 114 -3.86 -16.22 -19.66
CA ILE A 114 -5.12 -16.69 -20.24
C ILE A 114 -5.59 -17.95 -19.51
N ALA A 115 -4.67 -18.87 -19.19
CA ALA A 115 -4.98 -20.04 -18.37
C ALA A 115 -5.47 -19.62 -16.98
N GLU A 116 -4.89 -18.58 -16.38
CA GLU A 116 -5.38 -18.00 -15.12
C GLU A 116 -6.83 -17.51 -15.23
N ILE A 117 -7.18 -16.77 -16.30
CA ILE A 117 -8.54 -16.28 -16.51
C ILE A 117 -9.52 -17.45 -16.71
N ILE A 118 -9.11 -18.51 -17.39
CA ILE A 118 -9.92 -19.72 -17.60
C ILE A 118 -10.15 -20.44 -16.28
N GLU A 119 -9.09 -20.68 -15.51
CA GLU A 119 -9.14 -21.26 -14.17
C GLU A 119 -10.05 -20.43 -13.26
N GLU A 120 -9.90 -19.11 -13.29
CA GLU A 120 -10.73 -18.17 -12.54
C GLU A 120 -12.23 -18.35 -12.84
N LYS A 121 -12.58 -18.40 -14.12
CA LYS A 121 -13.97 -18.60 -14.55
C LYS A 121 -14.50 -19.98 -14.17
N ALA A 122 -13.67 -21.01 -14.28
CA ALA A 122 -14.05 -22.37 -13.92
C ALA A 122 -14.33 -22.51 -12.41
N LEU A 123 -13.40 -22.01 -11.57
CA LEU A 123 -13.55 -22.01 -10.12
C LEU A 123 -14.82 -21.27 -9.68
N LYS A 124 -15.11 -20.12 -10.30
CA LYS A 124 -16.32 -19.34 -10.01
C LYS A 124 -17.61 -20.14 -10.19
N ILE A 125 -17.68 -20.95 -11.25
CA ILE A 125 -18.84 -21.80 -11.54
C ILE A 125 -18.94 -22.94 -10.52
N LEU A 126 -17.79 -23.50 -10.10
CA LEU A 126 -17.72 -24.56 -9.10
C LEU A 126 -17.99 -24.07 -7.66
N GLY A 127 -18.34 -22.78 -7.48
CA GLY A 127 -18.49 -22.17 -6.15
C GLY A 127 -17.16 -22.11 -5.37
N GLN A 128 -16.05 -22.33 -6.06
CA GLN A 128 -14.71 -22.23 -5.50
C GLN A 128 -14.19 -20.81 -5.70
N LYS A 129 -13.47 -20.30 -4.69
CA LYS A 129 -12.97 -18.93 -4.73
C LYS A 129 -11.96 -18.78 -5.87
N THR A 130 -12.07 -17.68 -6.61
CA THR A 130 -11.30 -17.45 -7.82
C THR A 130 -9.93 -16.82 -7.55
N LYS A 131 -8.98 -16.77 -8.51
CA LYS A 131 -7.65 -16.16 -8.32
C LYS A 131 -7.67 -14.67 -7.93
N GLU A 132 -8.69 -13.88 -8.30
CA GLU A 132 -8.85 -12.49 -7.80
C GLU A 132 -9.37 -12.44 -6.36
N GLU A 133 -10.34 -13.28 -5.99
CA GLU A 133 -10.73 -13.47 -4.58
C GLU A 133 -9.57 -14.04 -3.77
N THR A 134 -8.75 -14.88 -4.41
CA THR A 134 -7.59 -15.55 -3.86
C THR A 134 -6.37 -14.63 -3.83
N LYS A 135 -6.21 -13.59 -4.66
CA LYS A 135 -5.15 -12.56 -4.49
C LYS A 135 -5.47 -11.59 -3.36
N VAL A 136 -6.75 -11.26 -3.19
CA VAL A 136 -7.25 -10.54 -2.00
C VAL A 136 -7.13 -11.42 -0.74
N LEU A 137 -7.22 -12.76 -0.87
CA LEU A 137 -7.03 -13.72 0.23
C LEU A 137 -5.59 -14.27 0.41
N GLU A 138 -4.69 -14.22 -0.57
CA GLU A 138 -3.33 -14.80 -0.53
C GLU A 138 -2.29 -13.81 -0.04
N SER A 139 -2.58 -12.52 -0.13
CA SER A 139 -2.00 -11.55 0.80
C SER A 139 -2.46 -11.75 2.26
N GLY A 140 -3.33 -12.75 2.52
CA GLY A 140 -3.92 -13.03 3.82
C GLY A 140 -4.12 -14.53 4.15
N LYS A 141 -3.32 -15.48 3.62
CA LYS A 141 -3.34 -16.85 4.17
C LYS A 141 -2.67 -16.84 5.55
N LEU A 142 -3.50 -16.80 6.59
CA LEU A 142 -3.11 -16.81 8.00
C LEU A 142 -2.18 -17.99 8.34
N ALA A 143 -2.32 -19.16 7.69
CA ALA A 143 -1.48 -20.33 7.98
C ALA A 143 -0.04 -20.21 7.43
N ALA A 144 0.16 -19.73 6.20
CA ALA A 144 1.49 -19.54 5.61
C ALA A 144 2.21 -18.31 6.20
N SER A 145 1.47 -17.21 6.43
CA SER A 145 1.99 -16.03 7.13
C SER A 145 2.32 -16.30 8.61
N THR A 146 1.52 -17.11 9.30
CA THR A 146 1.85 -17.61 10.65
C THR A 146 3.10 -18.48 10.60
N ASN A 147 3.28 -19.33 9.56
CA ASN A 147 4.48 -20.15 9.44
C ASN A 147 5.74 -19.31 9.17
N MET A 148 5.66 -18.32 8.27
CA MET A 148 6.77 -17.38 8.00
C MET A 148 7.09 -16.49 9.20
N TYR A 149 6.08 -16.01 9.92
CA TYR A 149 6.28 -15.24 11.14
C TYR A 149 6.92 -16.11 12.24
N LYS A 150 6.44 -17.33 12.44
CA LYS A 150 7.04 -18.30 13.38
C LYS A 150 8.50 -18.59 13.02
N THR A 151 8.80 -18.83 11.75
CA THR A 151 10.19 -19.00 11.26
C THR A 151 11.03 -17.74 11.50
N SER A 152 10.47 -16.55 11.28
CA SER A 152 11.16 -15.30 11.59
C SER A 152 11.49 -15.19 13.08
N MET A 153 10.55 -15.56 13.96
CA MET A 153 10.77 -15.54 15.41
C MET A 153 11.82 -16.55 15.87
N SER A 154 11.90 -17.73 15.24
CA SER A 154 12.94 -18.71 15.57
C SER A 154 14.34 -18.25 15.17
N ILE A 155 14.44 -17.36 14.17
CA ILE A 155 15.71 -16.72 13.77
C ILE A 155 16.03 -15.53 14.68
N ILE A 156 15.04 -14.71 15.03
CA ILE A 156 15.24 -13.48 15.82
C ILE A 156 15.61 -13.81 17.27
N ARG A 157 14.91 -14.74 17.93
CA ARG A 157 15.10 -15.01 19.37
C ARG A 157 16.55 -15.33 19.76
N PRO A 158 17.30 -16.17 19.03
CA PRO A 158 18.73 -16.37 19.29
C PRO A 158 19.55 -15.07 19.22
N LEU A 159 19.28 -14.20 18.23
CA LEU A 159 20.04 -12.98 17.96
C LEU A 159 19.87 -11.91 19.06
N ILE A 160 18.74 -11.94 19.78
CA ILE A 160 18.42 -10.96 20.83
C ILE A 160 18.28 -11.60 22.21
N SER A 161 18.82 -12.82 22.37
CA SER A 161 18.59 -13.66 23.55
C SER A 161 19.01 -12.99 24.86
N ASP A 162 20.11 -12.24 24.86
CA ASP A 162 20.61 -11.53 26.04
C ASP A 162 19.67 -10.39 26.49
N THR A 163 19.03 -9.72 25.53
CA THR A 163 18.06 -8.65 25.80
C THR A 163 16.77 -9.24 26.35
N ILE A 164 16.19 -10.24 25.68
CA ILE A 164 14.88 -10.78 26.07
C ILE A 164 14.92 -11.58 27.38
N LYS A 165 16.06 -12.17 27.76
CA LYS A 165 16.22 -12.83 29.07
C LYS A 165 16.19 -11.86 30.25
N LYS A 166 16.54 -10.59 30.02
CA LYS A 166 16.55 -9.53 31.05
C LYS A 166 15.26 -8.71 31.06
N ALA A 167 14.45 -8.82 30.01
CA ALA A 167 13.20 -8.10 29.89
C ALA A 167 12.05 -8.86 30.59
N PRO A 168 11.03 -8.17 31.14
CA PRO A 168 9.78 -8.80 31.53
C PRO A 168 9.17 -9.59 30.38
N GLU A 169 8.55 -10.75 30.66
CA GLU A 169 7.95 -11.61 29.62
C GLU A 169 6.90 -10.86 28.77
N THR A 170 6.17 -9.94 29.39
CA THR A 170 5.16 -9.08 28.74
C THR A 170 5.78 -8.12 27.71
N HIS A 171 7.07 -7.77 27.86
CA HIS A 171 7.79 -6.85 26.98
C HIS A 171 8.34 -7.55 25.73
N VAL A 172 8.62 -8.85 25.82
CA VAL A 172 9.26 -9.64 24.75
C VAL A 172 8.56 -9.52 23.40
N PRO A 173 7.22 -9.62 23.29
CA PRO A 173 6.59 -9.58 21.97
C PRO A 173 6.69 -8.21 21.29
N ILE A 174 6.84 -7.11 22.06
CA ILE A 174 7.09 -5.78 21.50
C ILE A 174 8.52 -5.70 20.94
N ILE A 175 9.51 -6.18 21.71
CA ILE A 175 10.92 -6.22 21.29
C ILE A 175 11.09 -7.05 20.02
N GLU A 176 10.51 -8.26 19.99
CA GLU A 176 10.51 -9.14 18.83
C GLU A 176 9.88 -8.47 17.60
N ARG A 177 8.75 -7.77 17.79
CA ARG A 177 8.02 -7.10 16.71
C ARG A 177 8.82 -5.93 16.14
N VAL A 178 9.51 -5.17 16.97
CA VAL A 178 10.40 -4.09 16.52
C VAL A 178 11.54 -4.65 15.69
N VAL A 179 12.27 -5.66 16.19
CA VAL A 179 13.40 -6.28 15.47
C VAL A 179 12.96 -6.93 14.16
N HIS A 180 11.79 -7.58 14.16
CA HIS A 180 11.21 -8.15 12.94
C HIS A 180 10.91 -7.08 11.89
N THR A 181 10.42 -5.92 12.32
CA THR A 181 10.04 -4.82 11.41
C THR A 181 11.26 -4.14 10.81
N THR A 182 12.37 -4.07 11.55
CA THR A 182 13.61 -3.44 11.08
C THR A 182 14.56 -4.40 10.37
N ALA A 183 14.39 -5.71 10.59
CA ALA A 183 15.40 -6.73 10.28
C ALA A 183 16.79 -6.41 10.88
N ASP A 184 16.82 -5.68 11.99
CA ASP A 184 18.04 -5.22 12.66
C ASP A 184 17.96 -5.59 14.16
N PRO A 185 18.72 -6.61 14.62
CA PRO A 185 18.77 -7.03 16.02
C PRO A 185 19.25 -5.95 16.99
N GLU A 186 20.01 -4.94 16.53
CA GLU A 186 20.49 -3.86 17.41
C GLU A 186 19.35 -3.07 18.04
N PHE A 187 18.19 -3.01 17.37
CA PHE A 187 17.01 -2.34 17.89
C PHE A 187 16.54 -2.93 19.22
N ALA A 188 16.82 -4.20 19.51
CA ALA A 188 16.45 -4.80 20.79
C ALA A 188 17.05 -4.02 21.98
N ASN A 189 18.26 -3.48 21.83
CA ASN A 189 18.94 -2.71 22.87
C ASN A 189 18.48 -1.24 22.95
N LEU A 190 17.72 -0.77 21.96
CA LEU A 190 17.22 0.61 21.90
C LEU A 190 15.79 0.73 22.41
N VAL A 191 15.04 -0.37 22.43
CA VAL A 191 13.66 -0.41 22.92
C VAL A 191 13.66 -0.22 24.44
N VAL A 192 12.92 0.79 24.92
CA VAL A 192 12.66 1.01 26.34
C VAL A 192 11.15 1.04 26.55
N ILE A 193 10.70 0.24 27.50
CA ILE A 193 9.29 0.01 27.79
C ILE A 193 9.12 0.26 29.28
N ASP A 194 8.26 1.22 29.63
CA ASP A 194 7.85 1.45 31.02
C ASP A 194 7.18 0.19 31.58
N GLU A 195 7.37 -0.08 32.87
CA GLU A 195 6.87 -1.30 33.53
C GLU A 195 5.35 -1.49 33.36
N LYS A 196 4.59 -0.39 33.28
CA LYS A 196 3.12 -0.40 33.15
C LYS A 196 2.66 -0.24 31.70
N ALA A 197 3.55 -0.04 30.74
CA ALA A 197 3.17 0.30 29.36
C ALA A 197 2.35 -0.79 28.69
N VAL A 198 2.70 -2.06 28.88
CA VAL A 198 1.98 -3.18 28.26
C VAL A 198 0.58 -3.30 28.84
N GLU A 199 0.46 -3.33 30.17
CA GLU A 199 -0.82 -3.43 30.86
C GLU A 199 -1.73 -2.24 30.53
N ALA A 200 -1.22 -1.02 30.65
CA ALA A 200 -1.97 0.19 30.35
C ALA A 200 -2.40 0.26 28.87
N GLY A 201 -1.51 -0.11 27.94
CA GLY A 201 -1.80 -0.16 26.52
C GLY A 201 -2.89 -1.16 26.17
N VAL A 202 -2.79 -2.39 26.68
CA VAL A 202 -3.80 -3.44 26.45
C VAL A 202 -5.14 -3.05 27.06
N ALA A 203 -5.15 -2.54 28.29
CA ALA A 203 -6.37 -2.08 28.97
C ALA A 203 -7.04 -0.93 28.19
N ALA A 204 -6.27 0.06 27.72
CA ALA A 204 -6.80 1.17 26.94
C ALA A 204 -7.38 0.71 25.59
N ILE A 205 -6.72 -0.21 24.88
CA ILE A 205 -7.27 -0.80 23.64
C ILE A 205 -8.59 -1.48 23.93
N ARG A 206 -8.67 -2.32 24.97
CA ARG A 206 -9.90 -3.05 25.34
C ARG A 206 -11.04 -2.13 25.77
N ALA A 207 -10.71 -0.99 26.37
CA ALA A 207 -11.67 0.05 26.74
C ALA A 207 -12.13 0.92 25.53
N GLY A 208 -11.64 0.65 24.32
CA GLY A 208 -12.01 1.41 23.12
C GLY A 208 -11.37 2.80 23.06
N ALA A 209 -10.14 2.94 23.56
CA ALA A 209 -9.44 4.21 23.58
C ALA A 209 -9.32 4.85 22.17
N LYS A 210 -9.31 6.19 22.14
CA LYS A 210 -8.90 6.95 20.96
C LYS A 210 -7.41 6.70 20.70
N ILE A 211 -7.06 6.45 19.45
CA ILE A 211 -5.69 6.26 18.99
C ILE A 211 -5.29 7.50 18.19
N ILE A 212 -4.33 8.27 18.70
CA ILE A 212 -3.93 9.54 18.10
C ILE A 212 -2.57 9.37 17.46
N THR A 213 -2.42 9.77 16.20
CA THR A 213 -1.14 9.63 15.49
C THR A 213 -0.62 10.96 14.97
N ASP A 214 0.70 11.13 14.99
CA ASP A 214 1.36 12.36 14.53
C ASP A 214 1.34 12.53 13.00
N VAL A 215 1.41 11.42 12.27
CA VAL A 215 1.38 11.39 10.80
C VAL A 215 0.46 10.30 10.25
N LYS A 216 0.01 10.49 9.00
CA LYS A 216 -0.86 9.54 8.28
C LYS A 216 -0.24 8.15 8.14
N MET A 217 1.07 8.06 7.96
CA MET A 217 1.77 6.78 7.78
C MET A 217 1.61 5.85 8.99
N VAL A 218 1.57 6.40 10.21
CA VAL A 218 1.27 5.60 11.42
C VAL A 218 -0.16 5.08 11.35
N SER A 219 -1.16 5.95 11.12
CA SER A 219 -2.56 5.54 11.05
C SER A 219 -2.84 4.51 9.93
N ALA A 220 -2.15 4.62 8.80
CA ALA A 220 -2.30 3.71 7.66
C ALA A 220 -1.77 2.30 7.94
N GLY A 221 -0.78 2.16 8.83
CA GLY A 221 -0.23 0.87 9.25
C GLY A 221 -1.04 0.17 10.35
N ILE A 222 -2.02 0.86 10.95
CA ILE A 222 -2.90 0.29 11.97
C ILE A 222 -4.19 -0.18 11.31
N ASN A 223 -4.57 -1.44 11.56
CA ASN A 223 -5.79 -2.00 11.00
C ASN A 223 -7.03 -1.43 11.72
N GLN A 224 -7.73 -0.51 11.06
CA GLN A 224 -8.94 0.12 11.60
C GLN A 224 -10.04 -0.88 11.98
N ALA A 225 -10.20 -1.96 11.22
CA ALA A 225 -11.24 -2.95 11.53
C ALA A 225 -10.97 -3.67 12.85
N ARG A 226 -9.70 -3.98 13.14
CA ARG A 226 -9.29 -4.61 14.42
C ARG A 226 -9.47 -3.65 15.60
N VAL A 227 -9.08 -2.38 15.44
CA VAL A 227 -9.30 -1.35 16.48
C VAL A 227 -10.79 -1.14 16.76
N LYS A 228 -11.63 -1.09 15.72
CA LYS A 228 -13.09 -0.94 15.84
C LYS A 228 -13.77 -2.08 16.57
N ARG A 229 -13.20 -3.30 16.61
CA ARG A 229 -13.76 -4.43 17.38
C ARG A 229 -13.85 -4.12 18.87
N PHE A 230 -12.96 -3.28 19.38
CA PHE A 230 -12.97 -2.81 20.76
C PHE A 230 -13.70 -1.47 20.94
N GLY A 231 -14.33 -0.91 19.88
CA GLY A 231 -14.95 0.42 19.91
C GLY A 231 -13.97 1.58 19.73
N GLY A 232 -12.67 1.30 19.52
CA GLY A 232 -11.65 2.34 19.34
C GLY A 232 -11.75 3.07 18.00
N GLN A 233 -11.15 4.25 17.94
CA GLN A 233 -11.10 5.12 16.76
C GLN A 233 -9.70 5.70 16.56
N ILE A 234 -9.27 5.84 15.31
CA ILE A 234 -7.94 6.37 14.96
C ILE A 234 -8.09 7.78 14.41
N PHE A 235 -7.32 8.72 14.95
CA PHE A 235 -7.31 10.12 14.53
C PHE A 235 -5.92 10.58 14.13
N THR A 236 -5.85 11.33 13.04
CA THR A 236 -4.64 12.00 12.56
C THR A 236 -5.03 13.39 12.09
N TYR A 237 -4.54 14.43 12.76
CA TYR A 237 -4.97 15.81 12.52
C TYR A 237 -4.15 16.54 11.46
N LEU A 238 -3.11 15.90 10.89
CA LEU A 238 -2.11 16.56 10.05
C LEU A 238 -2.68 17.34 8.84
N ASP A 239 -3.82 16.91 8.31
CA ASP A 239 -4.50 17.52 7.15
C ASP A 239 -5.78 18.27 7.52
N ASP A 240 -6.04 18.49 8.81
CA ASP A 240 -7.15 19.32 9.26
C ASP A 240 -6.88 20.79 8.90
N ASP A 241 -7.85 21.46 8.29
CA ASP A 241 -7.74 22.88 7.91
C ASP A 241 -7.38 23.77 9.11
N ARG A 242 -7.83 23.41 10.32
CA ARG A 242 -7.50 24.09 11.58
C ARG A 242 -5.99 24.00 11.86
N VAL A 243 -5.36 22.85 11.61
CA VAL A 243 -3.91 22.64 11.77
C VAL A 243 -3.13 23.45 10.75
N ILE A 244 -3.57 23.46 9.49
CA ILE A 244 -2.89 24.21 8.43
C ILE A 244 -2.88 25.71 8.76
N LYS A 245 -4.00 26.22 9.27
CA LYS A 245 -4.11 27.62 9.73
C LYS A 245 -3.22 27.89 10.94
N LEU A 246 -3.29 27.03 11.96
CA LEU A 246 -2.51 27.17 13.20
C LEU A 246 -1.00 27.15 12.94
N ALA A 247 -0.53 26.19 12.14
CA ALA A 247 0.90 26.07 11.79
C ALA A 247 1.43 27.34 11.10
N LYS A 248 0.62 27.95 10.22
CA LYS A 248 0.98 29.22 9.55
C LYS A 248 0.96 30.40 10.52
N GLN A 249 -0.08 30.51 11.35
CA GLN A 249 -0.24 31.63 12.29
C GLN A 249 0.88 31.66 13.34
N GLU A 250 1.30 30.50 13.82
CA GLU A 250 2.28 30.38 14.90
C GLU A 250 3.69 30.08 14.39
N SER A 251 3.91 30.04 13.07
CA SER A 251 5.20 29.70 12.45
C SER A 251 5.82 28.40 12.99
N THR A 252 4.98 27.39 13.26
CA THR A 252 5.38 26.08 13.80
C THR A 252 5.21 24.97 12.76
N THR A 253 5.67 23.76 13.08
CA THR A 253 5.50 22.61 12.20
C THR A 253 4.04 22.13 12.20
N ARG A 254 3.61 21.55 11.07
CA ARG A 254 2.27 20.95 10.99
C ARG A 254 2.04 19.85 12.01
N SER A 255 3.07 19.07 12.34
CA SER A 255 2.95 18.00 13.35
C SER A 255 2.83 18.55 14.77
N ALA A 256 3.53 19.64 15.11
CA ALA A 256 3.34 20.32 16.38
C ALA A 256 1.93 20.91 16.51
N ALA A 257 1.49 21.65 15.49
CA ALA A 257 0.13 22.21 15.42
C ALA A 257 -0.96 21.11 15.46
N ALA A 258 -0.74 19.97 14.81
CA ALA A 258 -1.63 18.81 14.86
C ALA A 258 -1.73 18.23 16.27
N MET A 259 -0.62 18.11 16.98
CA MET A 259 -0.64 17.65 18.37
C MET A 259 -1.37 18.63 19.28
N ARG A 260 -1.12 19.94 19.15
CA ARG A 260 -1.85 20.99 19.89
C ARG A 260 -3.37 20.89 19.68
N LEU A 261 -3.80 20.69 18.44
CA LEU A 261 -5.22 20.51 18.14
C LEU A 261 -5.78 19.22 18.76
N ALA A 262 -5.02 18.12 18.70
CA ALA A 262 -5.42 16.87 19.33
C ALA A 262 -5.55 16.99 20.85
N ILE A 263 -4.62 17.71 21.52
CA ILE A 263 -4.68 18.06 22.94
C ILE A 263 -5.98 18.81 23.24
N LYS A 264 -6.31 19.83 22.44
CA LYS A 264 -7.52 20.63 22.59
C LYS A 264 -8.81 19.81 22.40
N ASP A 265 -8.82 18.88 21.45
CA ASP A 265 -9.95 17.99 21.19
C ASP A 265 -10.03 16.81 22.22
N GLY A 266 -9.06 16.72 23.14
CA GLY A 266 -9.06 15.86 24.32
C GLY A 266 -8.32 14.52 24.14
N LEU A 267 -7.27 14.31 24.95
CA LEU A 267 -6.37 13.14 24.91
C LEU A 267 -6.48 12.20 26.11
N ASP A 268 -7.38 12.47 27.06
CA ASP A 268 -7.46 11.66 28.27
C ASP A 268 -7.82 10.20 27.96
N ASN A 269 -7.09 9.29 28.60
CA ASN A 269 -7.18 7.83 28.38
C ASN A 269 -6.92 7.37 26.94
N SER A 270 -6.36 8.23 26.08
CA SER A 270 -6.00 7.88 24.71
C SER A 270 -4.65 7.16 24.63
N ILE A 271 -4.39 6.52 23.49
CA ILE A 271 -3.04 6.05 23.13
C ILE A 271 -2.48 7.00 22.08
N VAL A 272 -1.34 7.62 22.35
CA VAL A 272 -0.71 8.56 21.42
C VAL A 272 0.51 7.90 20.80
N ALA A 273 0.49 7.71 19.47
CA ALA A 273 1.55 7.08 18.70
C ALA A 273 2.27 8.10 17.80
N ILE A 274 3.50 8.45 18.18
CA ILE A 274 4.34 9.43 17.50
C ILE A 274 5.46 8.69 16.76
N GLY A 275 5.29 8.55 15.46
CA GLY A 275 6.20 7.76 14.63
C GLY A 275 7.24 8.57 13.86
N ASN A 276 7.06 9.88 13.71
CA ASN A 276 7.88 10.66 12.79
C ASN A 276 8.39 11.96 13.41
N ALA A 277 7.53 12.80 13.98
CA ALA A 277 7.88 14.18 14.29
C ALA A 277 8.30 14.37 15.76
N PRO A 278 9.59 14.69 16.05
CA PRO A 278 10.02 15.04 17.41
C PRO A 278 9.26 16.24 17.98
N THR A 279 8.92 17.22 17.12
CA THR A 279 8.15 18.40 17.53
C THR A 279 6.76 18.04 18.06
N ALA A 280 6.11 16.98 17.55
CA ALA A 280 4.84 16.52 18.12
C ALA A 280 5.03 15.90 19.51
N ALA A 281 6.15 15.22 19.75
CA ALA A 281 6.47 14.67 21.07
C ALA A 281 6.74 15.77 22.10
N PHE A 282 7.49 16.82 21.74
CA PHE A 282 7.70 17.97 22.63
C PHE A 282 6.38 18.66 23.01
N GLU A 283 5.45 18.87 22.07
CA GLU A 283 4.13 19.44 22.39
C GLU A 283 3.32 18.58 23.35
N LEU A 284 3.36 17.25 23.17
CA LEU A 284 2.68 16.32 24.06
C LEU A 284 3.31 16.34 25.46
N VAL A 285 4.64 16.33 25.55
CA VAL A 285 5.38 16.38 26.81
C VAL A 285 4.98 17.62 27.62
N GLU A 286 4.99 18.79 26.99
CA GLU A 286 4.63 20.04 27.67
C GLU A 286 3.17 20.02 28.12
N ALA A 287 2.25 19.53 27.30
CA ALA A 287 0.85 19.39 27.68
C ALA A 287 0.64 18.43 28.86
N VAL A 288 1.38 17.31 28.92
CA VAL A 288 1.31 16.37 30.06
C VAL A 288 1.87 17.01 31.33
N LYS A 289 3.02 17.70 31.25
CA LYS A 289 3.62 18.42 32.40
C LYS A 289 2.67 19.49 32.95
N GLN A 290 1.92 20.16 32.08
CA GLN A 290 0.91 21.17 32.46
C GLN A 290 -0.44 20.56 32.90
N GLY A 291 -0.59 19.23 32.86
CA GLY A 291 -1.84 18.55 33.22
C GLY A 291 -2.98 18.71 32.21
N LEU A 292 -2.68 19.18 30.99
CA LEU A 292 -3.64 19.39 29.90
C LEU A 292 -3.95 18.11 29.11
N ALA A 293 -3.14 17.06 29.27
CA ALA A 293 -3.34 15.77 28.62
C ALA A 293 -2.94 14.63 29.56
N LYS A 294 -3.78 13.60 29.65
CA LYS A 294 -3.49 12.37 30.41
C LYS A 294 -3.71 11.12 29.54
N PRO A 295 -2.87 10.89 28.52
CA PRO A 295 -2.96 9.68 27.73
C PRO A 295 -2.68 8.44 28.60
N ALA A 296 -3.30 7.31 28.27
CA ALA A 296 -3.06 6.03 28.93
C ALA A 296 -1.71 5.42 28.55
N LEU A 297 -1.23 5.70 27.34
CA LEU A 297 0.06 5.22 26.83
C LEU A 297 0.61 6.18 25.77
N ILE A 298 1.92 6.41 25.79
CA ILE A 298 2.66 7.12 24.74
C ILE A 298 3.61 6.16 24.02
N ILE A 299 3.44 5.97 22.72
CA ILE A 299 4.39 5.26 21.86
C ILE A 299 5.19 6.31 21.09
N ALA A 300 6.42 6.60 21.52
CA ALA A 300 7.25 7.63 20.91
C ALA A 300 8.46 7.01 20.21
N THR A 301 8.34 6.89 18.89
CA THR A 301 9.39 6.41 18.00
C THR A 301 9.76 7.42 16.90
N PRO A 302 9.74 8.75 17.11
CA PRO A 302 10.18 9.67 16.05
C PRO A 302 11.62 9.36 15.63
N VAL A 303 11.88 9.50 14.33
CA VAL A 303 13.18 9.30 13.69
C VAL A 303 13.76 10.64 13.29
N GLY A 304 15.08 10.79 13.44
CA GLY A 304 15.75 11.99 12.97
C GLY A 304 17.03 12.27 13.72
N TYR A 305 17.83 13.17 13.16
CA TYR A 305 19.09 13.63 13.75
C TYR A 305 18.96 14.91 14.58
N VAL A 306 17.77 15.53 14.60
CA VAL A 306 17.50 16.76 15.35
C VAL A 306 16.28 16.55 16.23
N GLY A 307 16.47 16.63 17.55
CA GLY A 307 15.41 16.58 18.55
C GLY A 307 14.79 15.20 18.79
N ALA A 308 15.05 14.20 17.94
CA ALA A 308 14.42 12.88 18.05
C ALA A 308 14.83 12.16 19.34
N ALA A 309 16.14 12.08 19.62
CA ALA A 309 16.64 11.42 20.83
C ALA A 309 16.13 12.12 22.08
N GLU A 310 16.26 13.45 22.12
CA GLU A 310 15.86 14.31 23.22
C GLU A 310 14.37 14.20 23.51
N SER A 311 13.52 14.30 22.47
CA SER A 311 12.06 14.20 22.64
C SER A 311 11.61 12.87 23.23
N LYS A 312 12.33 11.77 22.94
CA LYS A 312 12.01 10.43 23.47
C LYS A 312 12.44 10.29 24.93
N GLU A 313 13.60 10.83 25.29
CA GLU A 313 14.02 10.87 26.70
C GLU A 313 13.09 11.76 27.53
N GLU A 314 12.60 12.88 26.98
CA GLU A 314 11.58 13.70 27.65
C GLU A 314 10.26 12.94 27.85
N VAL A 315 9.79 12.18 26.84
CA VAL A 315 8.63 11.29 27.01
C VAL A 315 8.88 10.26 28.12
N ALA A 316 10.09 9.68 28.18
CA ALA A 316 10.45 8.70 29.20
C ALA A 316 10.52 9.27 30.62
N SER A 317 10.59 10.59 30.77
CA SER A 317 10.57 11.29 32.07
C SER A 317 9.16 11.59 32.59
N LEU A 318 8.12 11.38 31.78
CA LEU A 318 6.74 11.70 32.14
C LEU A 318 6.15 10.67 33.12
N PRO A 319 5.16 11.06 33.95
CA PRO A 319 4.41 10.14 34.80
C PRO A 319 3.32 9.38 34.01
N VAL A 320 3.61 9.00 32.76
CA VAL A 320 2.69 8.33 31.84
C VAL A 320 3.39 7.10 31.29
N PRO A 321 2.74 5.92 31.23
CA PRO A 321 3.35 4.74 30.62
C PRO A 321 3.79 5.00 29.19
N PHE A 322 4.95 4.49 28.80
CA PHE A 322 5.52 4.76 27.48
C PHE A 322 6.26 3.58 26.86
N VAL A 323 6.41 3.64 25.53
CA VAL A 323 7.36 2.85 24.76
C VAL A 323 8.17 3.78 23.86
N ILE A 324 9.49 3.74 23.97
CA ILE A 324 10.40 4.53 23.13
C ILE A 324 11.46 3.66 22.44
N ILE A 325 12.07 4.22 21.39
CA ILE A 325 13.29 3.70 20.76
C ILE A 325 14.40 4.73 20.94
N ARG A 326 15.38 4.50 21.80
CA ARG A 326 16.42 5.49 22.13
C ARG A 326 17.25 5.93 20.92
N GLY A 327 17.84 7.12 21.03
CA GLY A 327 18.74 7.69 20.02
C GLY A 327 18.01 8.24 18.79
N PRO A 328 18.70 8.40 17.64
CA PRO A 328 18.11 8.99 16.43
C PRO A 328 17.25 8.00 15.62
N LYS A 329 17.41 6.68 15.84
CA LYS A 329 16.66 5.62 15.15
C LYS A 329 15.18 5.65 15.59
N GLY A 330 14.27 5.29 14.68
CA GLY A 330 12.82 5.38 14.91
C GLY A 330 12.03 5.08 13.63
N GLY A 331 10.83 5.63 13.54
CA GLY A 331 10.02 5.67 12.33
C GLY A 331 8.58 5.21 12.57
N SER A 332 7.70 5.57 11.64
CA SER A 332 6.28 5.21 11.72
C SER A 332 6.05 3.70 11.73
N ALA A 333 6.88 2.94 11.03
CA ALA A 333 6.82 1.48 11.05
C ALA A 333 6.99 0.91 12.47
N LEU A 334 7.80 1.54 13.32
CA LEU A 334 8.03 1.09 14.70
C LEU A 334 6.89 1.45 15.62
N ALA A 335 6.35 2.67 15.52
CA ALA A 335 5.12 3.03 16.22
C ALA A 335 3.98 2.05 15.90
N VAL A 336 3.83 1.70 14.61
CA VAL A 336 2.86 0.71 14.14
C VAL A 336 3.17 -0.69 14.67
N ALA A 337 4.43 -1.11 14.67
CA ALA A 337 4.87 -2.40 15.19
C ALA A 337 4.52 -2.57 16.67
N VAL A 338 4.87 -1.58 17.50
CA VAL A 338 4.57 -1.54 18.93
C VAL A 338 3.06 -1.59 19.15
N PHE A 339 2.30 -0.70 18.48
CA PHE A 339 0.84 -0.66 18.63
C PHE A 339 0.18 -1.98 18.22
N ASN A 340 0.59 -2.57 17.09
CA ASN A 340 0.02 -3.83 16.61
C ASN A 340 0.40 -5.04 17.49
N ALA A 341 1.53 -4.99 18.20
CA ALA A 341 1.87 -6.00 19.21
C ALA A 341 0.89 -5.92 20.39
N LEU A 342 0.67 -4.71 20.93
CA LEU A 342 -0.30 -4.46 22.00
C LEU A 342 -1.72 -4.86 21.59
N LEU A 343 -2.14 -4.51 20.37
CA LEU A 343 -3.45 -4.89 19.82
C LEU A 343 -3.60 -6.41 19.73
N GLY A 344 -2.55 -7.15 19.33
CA GLY A 344 -2.57 -8.61 19.31
C GLY A 344 -2.65 -9.24 20.71
N MET A 345 -2.02 -8.62 21.71
CA MET A 345 -2.15 -9.05 23.11
C MET A 345 -3.58 -8.81 23.62
N ALA A 346 -4.16 -7.64 23.33
CA ALA A 346 -5.53 -7.30 23.69
C ALA A 346 -6.56 -8.27 23.08
N GLU A 347 -6.39 -8.65 21.81
CA GLU A 347 -7.21 -9.67 21.15
C GLU A 347 -7.08 -11.04 21.83
N LYS A 348 -5.84 -11.45 22.15
CA LYS A 348 -5.59 -12.72 22.83
C LYS A 348 -6.24 -12.77 24.22
N GLU A 349 -6.19 -11.69 24.98
CA GLU A 349 -6.84 -11.62 26.31
C GLU A 349 -8.36 -11.52 26.24
N ALA A 350 -8.90 -10.94 25.16
CA ALA A 350 -10.34 -10.86 24.92
C ALA A 350 -10.90 -12.14 24.28
N GLY A 351 -10.03 -13.03 23.76
CA GLY A 351 -10.42 -14.29 23.12
C GLY A 351 -11.03 -14.12 21.73
N ILE A 352 -10.60 -13.11 20.95
CA ILE A 352 -11.17 -12.76 19.63
C ILE A 352 -10.19 -12.81 18.45
#